data_AF-A0A135WQ86-F1
#
_entry.id   AF-A0A135WQ86-F1
#
_cell.length_a   1.000
_cell.length_b   1.000
_cell.length_c   1.000
_cell.angle_alpha   90.00
_cell.angle_beta   90.00
_cell.angle_gamma   90.00
#
_symmetry.space_group_name_H-M   'P 1'
#
loop_
_entity.id
_entity.type
_entity.pdbx_description
1 polymer ?
#
loop_
_entity_poly.entity_id
_entity_poly.type
_entity_poly.pdbx_seq_one_letter_code
_entity_poly.pdbx_strand_id
1 'polypeptide(L)'
;MKQMIGGGILFLLLGIPFTIVFLESMMVIHMLVQIPLLILAGWLMGAGVLQKFPRFFANWNGNGVSGILLVSIILMYWMLPRAMDEALLGGWIELFKFISLPVAGLFIRDSWTKLKTNGKSFVFLNFLSMFGLMGWLYMDAPIQLCNNYLELEQKALGWGFLAITLAMILYLLQNVFMDHSGREHEPL
;
A
#
# COMPACT_ATOMS: atom_id res chain seq x y z
N MET A 1 -19.79 0.70 -12.37
CA MET A 1 -20.63 1.26 -11.28
C MET A 1 -20.56 0.47 -9.98
N LYS A 2 -20.82 -0.84 -9.96
CA LYS A 2 -20.79 -1.66 -8.71
C LYS A 2 -19.49 -1.53 -7.89
N GLN A 3 -18.33 -1.62 -8.53
CA GLN A 3 -17.02 -1.45 -7.86
C GLN A 3 -16.86 -0.06 -7.23
N MET A 4 -17.28 0.99 -7.93
CA MET A 4 -17.19 2.36 -7.44
C MET A 4 -18.07 2.58 -6.20
N ILE A 5 -19.29 2.03 -6.22
CA ILE A 5 -20.19 2.08 -5.06
C ILE A 5 -19.58 1.30 -3.89
N GLY A 6 -19.04 0.10 -4.13
CA GLY A 6 -18.38 -0.69 -3.10
C GLY A 6 -17.18 0.03 -2.46
N GLY A 7 -16.34 0.67 -3.28
CA GLY A 7 -15.23 1.50 -2.80
C GLY A 7 -15.69 2.71 -1.98
N GLY A 8 -16.77 3.38 -2.40
CA GLY A 8 -17.37 4.49 -1.65
C GLY A 8 -17.96 4.04 -0.31
N ILE A 9 -18.65 2.91 -0.27
CA ILE A 9 -19.18 2.34 0.99
C ILE A 9 -18.04 1.97 1.93
N LEU A 10 -16.99 1.31 1.42
CA LEU A 10 -15.81 0.96 2.23
C LEU A 10 -15.15 2.22 2.80
N PHE A 11 -14.95 3.26 1.99
CA PHE A 11 -14.38 4.52 2.44
C PHE A 11 -15.22 5.17 3.55
N LEU A 12 -16.54 5.23 3.38
CA LEU A 12 -17.46 5.79 4.38
C LEU A 12 -17.41 4.98 5.68
N LEU A 13 -17.39 3.65 5.60
CA LEU A 13 -17.31 2.77 6.77
C LEU A 13 -16.02 2.97 7.55
N LEU A 14 -14.89 3.14 6.86
CA LEU A 14 -13.59 3.44 7.47
C LEU A 14 -13.53 4.84 8.08
N GLY A 15 -14.34 5.78 7.58
CA GLY A 15 -14.42 7.16 8.09
C GLY A 15 -15.38 7.36 9.26
N ILE A 16 -16.10 6.31 9.70
CA ILE A 16 -16.97 6.40 10.89
C ILE A 16 -16.07 6.55 12.13
N PRO A 17 -16.35 7.51 13.04
CA PRO A 17 -15.51 7.75 14.22
C PRO A 17 -15.24 6.50 15.06
N PHE A 18 -16.24 5.63 15.22
CA PHE A 18 -16.07 4.36 15.92
C PHE A 18 -15.05 3.43 15.23
N THR A 19 -15.11 3.30 13.91
CA THR A 19 -14.19 2.48 13.12
C THR A 19 -12.77 3.04 13.19
N ILE A 20 -12.63 4.37 13.11
CA ILE A 20 -11.34 5.07 13.21
C ILE A 20 -10.68 4.73 14.54
N VAL A 21 -11.36 5.01 15.66
CA VAL A 21 -10.83 4.77 17.01
C VAL A 21 -10.47 3.30 17.21
N PHE A 22 -11.28 2.38 16.71
CA PHE A 22 -11.00 0.95 16.80
C PHE A 22 -9.77 0.55 15.98
N LEU A 23 -9.68 0.95 14.72
CA LEU A 23 -8.57 0.57 13.84
C LEU A 23 -7.24 1.21 14.27
N GLU A 24 -7.30 2.38 14.90
CA GLU A 24 -6.14 3.12 15.38
C GLU A 24 -5.70 2.72 16.78
N SER A 25 -6.51 1.90 17.49
CA SER A 25 -6.22 1.44 18.85
C SER A 25 -4.98 0.55 18.96
N MET A 26 -4.63 -0.18 17.90
CA MET A 26 -3.44 -1.01 17.83
C MET A 26 -2.64 -0.70 16.57
N MET A 27 -1.34 -0.53 16.72
CA MET A 27 -0.46 -0.14 15.62
C MET A 27 -0.52 -1.10 14.42
N VAL A 28 -0.62 -2.40 14.69
CA VAL A 28 -0.72 -3.45 13.67
C VAL A 28 -1.98 -3.28 12.83
N ILE A 29 -3.13 -2.98 13.45
CA ILE A 29 -4.38 -2.79 12.72
C ILE A 29 -4.35 -1.48 11.93
N HIS A 30 -3.82 -0.41 12.50
CA HIS A 30 -3.70 0.88 11.82
C HIS A 30 -2.88 0.72 10.52
N MET A 31 -1.68 0.15 10.61
CA MET A 31 -0.77 0.06 9.47
C MET A 31 -1.06 -1.11 8.52
N LEU A 32 -1.41 -2.30 9.02
CA LEU A 32 -1.58 -3.48 8.16
C LEU A 32 -3.04 -3.75 7.76
N VAL A 33 -4.01 -3.02 8.31
CA VAL A 33 -5.43 -3.19 7.97
C VAL A 33 -6.03 -1.88 7.46
N GLN A 34 -6.06 -0.81 8.26
CA GLN A 34 -6.73 0.44 7.89
C GLN A 34 -6.11 1.08 6.65
N ILE A 35 -4.78 1.23 6.61
CA ILE A 35 -4.07 1.81 5.46
C ILE A 35 -4.32 1.02 4.17
N PRO A 36 -4.11 -0.32 4.14
CA PRO A 36 -4.44 -1.13 2.97
C PRO A 36 -5.91 -1.04 2.54
N LEU A 37 -6.85 -0.99 3.49
CA LEU A 37 -8.27 -0.87 3.15
C LEU A 37 -8.62 0.50 2.54
N LEU A 38 -7.97 1.58 2.97
CA LEU A 38 -8.13 2.90 2.34
C LEU A 38 -7.58 2.91 0.90
N ILE A 39 -6.43 2.29 0.68
CA ILE A 39 -5.86 2.08 -0.66
C ILE A 39 -6.84 1.25 -1.51
N LEU A 40 -7.39 0.16 -0.97
CA LEU A 40 -8.35 -0.69 -1.66
C LEU A 40 -9.64 0.07 -2.02
N ALA A 41 -10.15 0.91 -1.12
CA ALA A 41 -11.30 1.76 -1.38
C ALA A 41 -11.06 2.67 -2.58
N GLY A 42 -9.90 3.33 -2.62
CA GLY A 42 -9.45 4.15 -3.74
C GLY A 42 -9.31 3.37 -5.05
N TRP A 43 -8.73 2.17 -4.98
CA TRP A 43 -8.59 1.27 -6.12
C TRP A 43 -9.96 0.85 -6.70
N LEU A 44 -10.94 0.54 -5.83
CA LEU A 44 -12.30 0.20 -6.24
C LEU A 44 -13.05 1.39 -6.86
N MET A 45 -12.94 2.57 -6.23
CA MET A 45 -13.49 3.83 -6.77
C MET A 45 -12.86 4.19 -8.11
N GLY A 46 -11.57 3.90 -8.30
CA GLY A 46 -10.84 4.21 -9.52
C GLY A 46 -11.43 3.60 -10.78
N ALA A 47 -12.17 2.49 -10.68
CA ALA A 47 -12.89 1.91 -11.81
C ALA A 47 -13.82 2.93 -12.51
N GLY A 48 -14.53 3.75 -11.72
CA GLY A 48 -15.44 4.76 -12.26
C GLY A 48 -14.72 6.05 -12.66
N VAL A 49 -13.73 6.47 -11.86
CA VAL A 49 -12.96 7.71 -12.12
C VAL A 49 -12.20 7.63 -13.45
N LEU A 50 -11.53 6.50 -13.71
CA LEU A 50 -10.75 6.30 -14.94
C LEU A 50 -11.64 6.28 -16.19
N GLN A 51 -12.88 5.79 -16.09
CA GLN A 51 -13.86 5.82 -17.19
C GLN A 51 -14.38 7.24 -17.45
N LYS A 52 -14.46 8.08 -16.41
CA LYS A 52 -14.96 9.46 -16.54
C LYS A 52 -13.91 10.43 -17.08
N PHE A 53 -12.62 10.19 -16.79
CA PHE A 53 -11.52 11.06 -17.20
C PHE A 53 -10.41 10.36 -18.00
N PRO A 54 -10.72 9.57 -19.04
CA PRO A 54 -9.72 8.73 -19.73
C PRO A 54 -8.60 9.56 -20.38
N ARG A 55 -8.91 10.73 -20.94
CA ARG A 55 -7.94 11.61 -21.60
C ARG A 55 -6.89 12.16 -20.64
N PHE A 56 -7.29 12.52 -19.42
CA PHE A 56 -6.37 13.04 -18.41
C PHE A 56 -5.31 11.99 -18.04
N PHE A 57 -5.74 10.78 -17.72
CA PHE A 57 -4.84 9.69 -17.35
C PHE A 57 -4.01 9.17 -18.52
N ALA A 58 -4.52 9.23 -19.75
CA ALA A 58 -3.74 8.90 -20.94
C ALA A 58 -2.61 9.92 -21.19
N ASN A 59 -2.89 11.21 -21.03
CA ASN A 59 -1.91 12.28 -21.28
C ASN A 59 -0.85 12.38 -20.17
N TRP A 60 -1.27 12.31 -18.90
CA TRP A 60 -0.36 12.49 -17.76
C TRP A 60 0.37 11.20 -17.36
N ASN A 61 -0.29 10.04 -17.51
CA ASN A 61 0.23 8.73 -17.08
C ASN A 61 0.19 7.71 -18.22
N GLY A 62 0.77 8.04 -19.38
CA GLY A 62 0.74 7.18 -20.56
C GLY A 62 1.45 5.84 -20.38
N ASN A 63 2.54 5.80 -19.61
CA ASN A 63 3.37 4.60 -19.38
C ASN A 63 3.21 3.99 -17.97
N GLY A 64 2.35 4.56 -17.12
CA GLY A 64 2.18 4.15 -15.73
C GLY A 64 3.26 4.61 -14.75
N VAL A 65 4.37 5.19 -15.21
CA VAL A 65 5.52 5.52 -14.34
C VAL A 65 5.19 6.70 -13.42
N SER A 66 4.56 7.75 -13.95
CA SER A 66 4.18 8.94 -13.18
C SER A 66 3.24 8.59 -12.01
N GLY A 67 2.25 7.73 -12.27
CA GLY A 67 1.31 7.31 -11.24
C GLY A 67 1.95 6.41 -10.19
N ILE A 68 2.84 5.49 -10.57
CA ILE A 68 3.61 4.71 -9.60
C ILE A 68 4.55 5.58 -8.76
N LEU A 69 5.21 6.56 -9.36
CA LEU A 69 6.10 7.45 -8.62
C LEU A 69 5.32 8.18 -7.52
N LEU A 70 4.14 8.69 -7.84
CA LEU A 70 3.25 9.32 -6.86
C LEU A 70 2.82 8.34 -5.76
N VAL A 71 2.46 7.11 -6.13
CA VAL A 71 2.13 6.05 -5.17
C VAL A 71 3.30 5.76 -4.24
N SER A 72 4.51 5.61 -4.78
CA SER A 72 5.71 5.37 -3.98
C SER A 72 5.97 6.51 -3.00
N ILE A 73 5.82 7.77 -3.41
CA ILE A 73 5.98 8.93 -2.50
C ILE A 73 4.96 8.88 -1.35
N ILE A 74 3.68 8.65 -1.67
CA ILE A 74 2.62 8.57 -0.67
C ILE A 74 2.88 7.43 0.31
N LEU A 75 3.22 6.24 -0.19
CA LEU A 75 3.46 5.07 0.65
C LEU A 75 4.76 5.18 1.44
N MET A 76 5.82 5.79 0.90
CA MET A 76 7.04 6.10 1.64
C MET A 76 6.76 7.05 2.82
N TYR A 77 5.94 8.09 2.61
CA TYR A 77 5.54 8.99 3.68
C TYR A 77 4.80 8.25 4.80
N TRP A 78 3.78 7.44 4.43
CA TRP A 78 3.00 6.68 5.41
C TRP A 78 3.74 5.50 6.04
N MET A 79 4.89 5.14 5.49
CA MET A 79 5.79 4.17 6.12
C MET A 79 6.61 4.78 7.25
N LEU A 80 6.68 6.12 7.38
CA LEU A 80 7.40 6.76 8.47
C LEU A 80 6.62 6.62 9.79
N PRO A 81 7.25 6.15 10.89
CA PRO A 81 6.58 5.96 12.19
C PRO A 81 6.01 7.29 12.71
N ARG A 82 6.75 8.37 12.49
CA ARG A 82 6.34 9.74 12.83
C ARG A 82 5.06 10.19 12.13
N ALA A 83 4.86 9.81 10.86
CA ALA A 83 3.65 10.19 10.13
C ALA A 83 2.40 9.50 10.72
N MET A 84 2.54 8.27 11.23
CA MET A 84 1.47 7.60 11.98
C MET A 84 1.16 8.30 13.29
N ASP A 85 2.20 8.69 14.02
CA ASP A 85 2.06 9.34 15.32
C ASP A 85 1.34 10.69 15.18
N GLU A 86 1.71 11.49 14.17
CA GLU A 86 1.08 12.78 13.88
C GLU A 86 -0.38 12.63 13.40
N ALA A 87 -0.73 11.52 12.75
CA ALA A 87 -2.09 11.27 12.28
C ALA A 87 -3.11 11.08 13.42
N LEU A 88 -2.66 10.64 14.60
CA LEU A 88 -3.52 10.48 15.78
C LEU A 88 -3.81 11.80 16.49
N LEU A 89 -2.93 12.79 16.32
CA LEU A 89 -2.97 14.06 17.05
C LEU A 89 -3.50 15.21 16.20
N GLY A 90 -3.20 15.23 14.89
CA GLY A 90 -3.54 16.32 14.00
C GLY A 90 -4.63 15.96 13.01
N GLY A 91 -5.81 16.55 13.16
CA GLY A 91 -6.94 16.33 12.24
C GLY A 91 -6.62 16.65 10.77
N TRP A 92 -5.65 17.54 10.50
CA TRP A 92 -5.16 17.79 9.14
C TRP A 92 -4.38 16.62 8.55
N ILE A 93 -3.55 15.94 9.36
CA ILE A 93 -2.76 14.78 8.95
C ILE A 93 -3.68 13.57 8.81
N GLU A 94 -4.66 13.42 9.71
CA GLU A 94 -5.73 12.44 9.57
C GLU A 94 -6.51 12.63 8.26
N LEU A 95 -6.95 13.86 7.96
CA LEU A 95 -7.62 14.15 6.70
C LEU A 95 -6.70 13.85 5.50
N PHE A 96 -5.42 14.20 5.60
CA PHE A 96 -4.44 13.85 4.58
C PHE A 96 -4.31 12.33 4.38
N LYS A 97 -4.40 11.51 5.43
CA LYS A 97 -4.44 10.03 5.37
C LYS A 97 -5.63 9.55 4.55
N PHE A 98 -6.81 10.05 4.89
CA PHE A 98 -8.06 9.69 4.22
C PHE A 98 -8.14 10.19 2.76
N ILE A 99 -7.35 11.19 2.37
CA ILE A 99 -7.31 11.63 0.97
C ILE A 99 -6.19 10.93 0.18
N SER A 100 -4.97 10.94 0.71
CA SER A 100 -3.78 10.48 -0.01
C SER A 100 -3.79 8.98 -0.27
N LEU A 101 -4.26 8.15 0.68
CA LEU A 101 -4.26 6.69 0.52
C LEU A 101 -5.26 6.20 -0.54
N PRO A 102 -6.53 6.67 -0.59
CA PRO A 102 -7.40 6.35 -1.71
C PRO A 102 -6.87 6.87 -3.05
N VAL A 103 -6.22 8.04 -3.06
CA VAL A 103 -5.57 8.55 -4.27
C VAL A 103 -4.46 7.61 -4.74
N ALA A 104 -3.62 7.09 -3.83
CA ALA A 104 -2.64 6.06 -4.17
C ALA A 104 -3.32 4.81 -4.77
N GLY A 105 -4.43 4.34 -4.18
CA GLY A 105 -5.22 3.23 -4.71
C GLY A 105 -5.71 3.44 -6.15
N LEU A 106 -6.23 4.63 -6.44
CA LEU A 106 -6.65 5.05 -7.79
C LEU A 106 -5.48 4.97 -8.79
N PHE A 107 -4.32 5.51 -8.42
CA PHE A 107 -3.14 5.51 -9.30
C PHE A 107 -2.51 4.14 -9.45
N ILE A 108 -2.56 3.28 -8.43
CA ILE A 108 -2.18 1.86 -8.55
C ILE A 108 -3.04 1.21 -9.63
N ARG A 109 -4.35 1.40 -9.59
CA ARG A 109 -5.26 0.81 -10.57
C ARG A 109 -4.93 1.22 -12.01
N ASP A 110 -4.73 2.51 -12.24
CA ASP A 110 -4.42 3.05 -13.56
C ASP A 110 -3.04 2.62 -14.04
N SER A 111 -2.04 2.70 -13.18
CA SER A 111 -0.65 2.53 -13.56
C SER A 111 -0.27 1.06 -13.73
N TRP A 112 -0.85 0.16 -12.93
CA TRP A 112 -0.47 -1.25 -12.93
C TRP A 112 -0.76 -1.95 -14.26
N THR A 113 -1.80 -1.53 -14.99
CA THR A 113 -2.13 -2.06 -16.32
C THR A 113 -1.23 -1.50 -17.41
N LYS A 114 -0.63 -0.32 -17.21
CA LYS A 114 0.22 0.39 -18.18
C LYS A 114 1.70 0.08 -18.04
N LEU A 115 2.13 -0.37 -16.86
CA LEU A 115 3.53 -0.72 -16.60
C LEU A 115 3.97 -1.97 -17.38
N LYS A 116 5.17 -1.87 -17.95
CA LYS A 116 5.91 -3.03 -18.47
C LYS A 116 6.32 -3.97 -17.33
N THR A 117 6.61 -5.23 -17.67
CA THR A 117 7.05 -6.26 -16.70
C THR A 117 8.22 -5.80 -15.84
N ASN A 118 9.26 -5.20 -16.44
CA ASN A 118 10.42 -4.70 -15.69
C ASN A 118 10.03 -3.63 -14.65
N GLY A 119 9.06 -2.77 -14.97
CA GLY A 119 8.55 -1.75 -14.05
C GLY A 119 7.80 -2.36 -12.87
N LYS A 120 6.99 -3.41 -13.11
CA LYS A 120 6.32 -4.16 -12.04
C LYS A 120 7.31 -4.84 -11.11
N SER A 121 8.36 -5.46 -11.66
CA SER A 121 9.44 -6.06 -10.87
C SER A 121 10.18 -5.02 -10.03
N PHE A 122 10.47 -3.84 -10.59
CA PHE A 122 11.08 -2.74 -9.83
C PHE A 122 10.23 -2.31 -8.65
N VAL A 123 8.92 -2.10 -8.86
CA VAL A 123 7.99 -1.73 -7.79
C VAL A 123 7.94 -2.83 -6.72
N PHE A 124 7.85 -4.09 -7.14
CA PHE A 124 7.81 -5.22 -6.21
C PHE A 124 9.07 -5.29 -5.34
N LEU A 125 10.25 -5.16 -5.95
CA LEU A 125 11.54 -5.18 -5.23
C LEU A 125 11.69 -3.97 -4.30
N ASN A 126 11.18 -2.81 -4.70
CA ASN A 126 11.16 -1.62 -3.85
C ASN A 126 10.34 -1.86 -2.57
N PHE A 127 9.10 -2.32 -2.69
CA PHE A 127 8.26 -2.65 -1.52
C PHE A 127 8.82 -3.80 -0.68
N LEU A 128 9.42 -4.81 -1.32
CA LEU A 128 10.11 -5.89 -0.61
C LEU A 128 11.21 -5.34 0.31
N SER A 129 12.06 -4.45 -0.23
CA SER A 129 13.13 -3.82 0.56
C SER A 129 12.58 -2.93 1.67
N MET A 130 11.51 -2.19 1.42
CA MET A 130 10.88 -1.32 2.42
C MET A 130 10.28 -2.13 3.57
N PHE A 131 9.50 -3.18 3.30
CA PHE A 131 8.94 -4.01 4.36
C PHE A 131 10.02 -4.76 5.14
N GLY A 132 11.05 -5.27 4.47
CA GLY A 132 12.17 -5.93 5.15
C GLY A 132 12.92 -4.96 6.08
N LEU A 133 13.27 -3.78 5.57
CA LEU A 133 13.94 -2.73 6.35
C LEU A 133 13.09 -2.28 7.53
N MET A 134 11.79 -2.05 7.30
CA MET A 134 10.89 -1.58 8.35
C MET A 134 10.61 -2.64 9.40
N GLY A 135 10.51 -3.90 8.99
CA GLY A 135 10.39 -5.04 9.88
C GLY A 135 11.58 -5.14 10.84
N TRP A 136 12.80 -5.04 10.30
CA TRP A 136 14.00 -5.01 11.14
C TRP A 136 14.05 -3.77 12.05
N LEU A 137 13.77 -2.58 11.50
CA LEU A 137 13.79 -1.32 12.25
C LEU A 137 12.86 -1.35 13.47
N TYR A 138 11.62 -1.84 13.32
CA TYR A 138 10.66 -1.90 14.43
C TYR A 138 10.98 -2.94 15.50
N MET A 139 11.79 -3.95 15.18
CA MET A 139 12.17 -4.99 16.16
C MET A 139 13.40 -4.60 16.98
N ASP A 140 14.36 -3.92 16.36
CA ASP A 140 15.71 -3.73 16.92
C ASP A 140 16.05 -2.25 17.19
N ALA A 141 15.11 -1.32 16.99
CA ALA A 141 15.33 0.07 17.35
C ALA A 141 15.61 0.19 18.86
N PRO A 142 16.71 0.86 19.26
CA PRO A 142 17.06 1.05 20.68
C PRO A 142 16.16 2.06 21.39
N ILE A 143 15.28 2.72 20.64
CA ILE A 143 14.35 3.74 21.09
C ILE A 143 12.95 3.44 20.57
N GLN A 144 11.95 3.91 21.29
CA GLN A 144 10.56 3.88 20.84
C GLN A 144 10.38 4.87 19.67
N LEU A 145 9.91 4.39 18.52
CA LEU A 145 9.79 5.19 17.30
C LEU A 145 8.47 5.98 17.23
N CYS A 146 7.43 5.47 17.86
CA CYS A 146 6.11 6.12 17.98
C CYS A 146 5.77 6.39 19.44
N ASN A 147 5.41 7.62 19.78
CA ASN A 147 5.09 8.00 21.15
C ASN A 147 3.71 7.50 21.59
N ASN A 148 2.74 7.46 20.69
CA ASN A 148 1.37 7.05 20.99
C ASN A 148 1.13 5.53 20.94
N TYR A 149 2.12 4.74 20.51
CA TYR A 149 2.03 3.28 20.41
C TYR A 149 3.06 2.58 21.29
N LEU A 150 2.67 1.50 21.95
CA LEU A 150 3.55 0.75 22.85
C LEU A 150 4.71 0.08 22.09
N GLU A 151 5.85 -0.11 22.76
CA GLU A 151 7.00 -0.82 22.18
C GLU A 151 6.65 -2.26 21.75
N LEU A 152 5.81 -2.94 22.53
CA LEU A 152 5.34 -4.29 22.20
C LEU A 152 4.55 -4.31 20.88
N GLU A 153 3.74 -3.28 20.62
CA GLU A 153 2.97 -3.15 19.38
C GLU A 153 3.88 -2.86 18.18
N GLN A 154 4.93 -2.07 18.37
CA GLN A 154 5.96 -1.83 17.36
C GLN A 154 6.66 -3.13 16.99
N LYS A 155 7.08 -3.93 17.97
CA LYS A 155 7.67 -5.26 17.72
C LYS A 155 6.69 -6.20 17.00
N ALA A 156 5.43 -6.21 17.40
CA ALA A 156 4.39 -7.01 16.73
C ALA A 156 4.20 -6.59 15.26
N LEU A 157 4.20 -5.29 14.98
CA LEU A 157 4.16 -4.76 13.63
C LEU A 157 5.42 -5.15 12.83
N GLY A 158 6.59 -5.09 13.45
CA GLY A 158 7.86 -5.52 12.86
C GLY A 158 7.81 -6.98 12.39
N TRP A 159 7.29 -7.87 13.24
CA TRP A 159 7.01 -9.26 12.87
C TRP A 159 6.02 -9.37 11.71
N GLY A 160 4.96 -8.54 11.71
CA GLY A 160 4.01 -8.46 10.59
C GLY A 160 4.68 -8.10 9.26
N PHE A 161 5.57 -7.10 9.25
CA PHE A 161 6.32 -6.73 8.05
C PHE A 161 7.30 -7.82 7.59
N LEU A 162 7.96 -8.51 8.51
CA LEU A 162 8.80 -9.66 8.15
C LEU A 162 8.00 -10.82 7.57
N ALA A 163 6.81 -11.10 8.11
CA ALA A 163 5.92 -12.11 7.54
C ALA A 163 5.50 -11.76 6.11
N ILE A 164 5.15 -10.49 5.85
CA ILE A 164 4.86 -9.99 4.50
C ILE A 164 6.09 -10.13 3.59
N THR A 165 7.27 -9.75 4.08
CA THR A 165 8.54 -9.85 3.34
C THR A 165 8.83 -11.30 2.95
N LEU A 166 8.67 -12.24 3.89
CA LEU A 166 8.82 -13.67 3.63
C LEU A 166 7.84 -14.16 2.58
N ALA A 167 6.55 -13.78 2.69
CA ALA A 167 5.54 -14.13 1.71
C ALA A 167 5.89 -13.60 0.30
N MET A 168 6.41 -12.36 0.22
CA MET A 168 6.87 -11.77 -1.04
C MET A 168 8.09 -12.50 -1.63
N ILE A 169 9.06 -12.92 -0.79
CA ILE A 169 10.20 -13.73 -1.24
C ILE A 169 9.72 -15.07 -1.78
N LEU A 170 8.84 -15.75 -1.07
CA LEU A 170 8.28 -17.04 -1.51
C LEU A 170 7.53 -16.89 -2.84
N TYR A 171 6.73 -15.85 -3.00
CA TYR A 171 6.06 -15.53 -4.27
C TYR A 171 7.06 -15.30 -5.42
N LEU A 172 8.15 -14.57 -5.16
CA LEU A 172 9.19 -14.33 -6.17
C LEU A 172 9.91 -15.64 -6.55
N LEU A 173 10.29 -16.47 -5.57
CA LEU A 173 10.90 -17.77 -5.82
C LEU A 173 9.98 -18.66 -6.63
N GLN A 174 8.70 -18.75 -6.26
CA GLN A 174 7.70 -19.52 -7.01
C GLN A 174 7.64 -19.08 -8.48
N ASN A 175 7.59 -17.78 -8.76
CA ASN A 175 7.56 -17.29 -10.14
C ASN A 175 8.86 -17.61 -10.90
N VAL A 176 10.03 -17.47 -10.27
CA VAL A 176 11.31 -17.76 -10.93
C VAL A 176 11.45 -19.25 -11.25
N PHE A 177 11.07 -20.14 -10.33
CA PHE A 177 11.18 -21.59 -10.52
C PHE A 177 10.06 -22.15 -11.43
N MET A 178 8.82 -21.65 -11.33
CA MET A 178 7.73 -22.11 -12.21
C MET A 178 7.84 -21.58 -13.64
N ASP A 179 8.47 -20.42 -13.88
CA ASP A 179 8.66 -19.89 -15.24
C ASP A 179 9.62 -20.76 -16.08
N HIS A 180 10.46 -21.58 -15.44
CA HIS A 180 11.36 -22.50 -16.15
C HIS A 180 10.69 -23.80 -16.61
N SER A 181 9.62 -24.27 -15.95
CA SER A 181 8.95 -25.52 -16.34
C SER A 181 8.14 -25.41 -17.64
N GLY A 182 7.97 -24.21 -18.20
CA GLY A 182 7.23 -23.96 -19.44
C GLY A 182 8.08 -23.88 -20.71
N ARG A 183 9.42 -23.90 -20.63
CA ARG A 183 10.32 -23.69 -21.79
C ARG A 183 11.01 -24.96 -22.31
N GLU A 184 10.75 -26.13 -21.74
CA GLU A 184 11.37 -27.40 -22.15
C GLU A 184 10.58 -28.17 -23.23
N HIS A 185 9.52 -27.58 -23.83
CA HIS A 185 8.63 -28.27 -24.79
C HIS A 185 8.48 -27.58 -26.15
N GLU A 186 9.44 -26.78 -26.58
CA GLU A 186 9.48 -26.26 -27.95
C GLU A 186 10.47 -27.11 -28.77
N PRO A 187 10.00 -28.14 -29.52
CA PRO A 187 10.86 -28.87 -30.44
C PRO A 187 11.22 -27.95 -31.61
N LEU A 188 12.52 -27.89 -31.91
CA LEU A 188 13.10 -27.36 -33.14
C LEU A 188 12.50 -28.03 -34.39
#